data_AF-A0A3B4VP71-F1
#
_entry.id   AF-A0A3B4VP71-F1
#
_cell.length_a   1.000
_cell.length_b   1.000
_cell.length_c   1.000
_cell.angle_alpha   90.00
_cell.angle_beta   90.00
_cell.angle_gamma   90.00
#
_symmetry.space_group_name_H-M   'P 1'
#
loop_
_entity.id
_entity.type
_entity.pdbx_description
1 polymer ?
#
loop_
_entity_poly.entity_id
_entity_poly.type
_entity_poly.pdbx_seq_one_letter_code
_entity_poly.pdbx_strand_id
1 'polypeptide(L)'
;GDKIKEKLTPILNLLTESCRAHRETRHYIRKHILPPLTDVSHRPEEGSTVKSRLIRLMTHLDTDLKHCAADLIFVLCKENRRFVKYTGYGNAAGLLATRGLLGGQGSRTSSSDAQYSSDSDSDTEEYRQVKDRINPVTGRVEAEHSDPMEGMTEEEKEEEARRLIMLFNKLSDSIIQPMGVDSEGKLVSVSGLRENSLTEDGRSESENDAEAEE
;
A
#
# COMPACT_ATOMS: atom_id res chain seq x y z
N GLY A 1 11.69 6.86 27.11
CA GLY A 1 10.44 6.56 26.38
C GLY A 1 9.23 7.11 27.10
N ASP A 2 9.07 6.74 28.36
CA ASP A 2 7.80 6.87 29.11
C ASP A 2 7.26 8.30 29.22
N LYS A 3 8.12 9.29 29.46
CA LYS A 3 7.72 10.71 29.54
C LYS A 3 7.13 11.27 28.24
N ILE A 4 7.44 10.68 27.08
CA ILE A 4 6.91 11.14 25.78
C ILE A 4 5.50 10.58 25.58
N LYS A 5 5.30 9.30 25.88
CA LYS A 5 4.00 8.62 25.82
C LYS A 5 2.97 9.35 26.69
N GLU A 6 3.28 9.53 27.98
CA GLU A 6 2.36 10.14 28.95
C GLU A 6 1.93 11.56 28.55
N LYS A 7 2.80 12.30 27.85
CA LYS A 7 2.51 13.66 27.38
C LYS A 7 1.75 13.69 26.06
N LEU A 8 2.13 12.84 25.10
CA LEU A 8 1.58 12.90 23.74
C LEU A 8 0.26 12.15 23.60
N THR A 9 0.13 10.97 24.22
CA THR A 9 -1.08 10.13 24.11
C THR A 9 -2.38 10.89 24.44
N PRO A 10 -2.51 11.62 25.57
CA PRO A 10 -3.75 12.34 25.87
C PRO A 10 -4.03 13.46 24.86
N ILE A 11 -2.99 14.14 24.36
CA ILE A 11 -3.11 15.21 23.36
C ILE A 11 -3.59 14.63 22.02
N LEU A 12 -2.97 13.54 21.56
CA LEU A 12 -3.35 12.87 20.33
C LEU A 12 -4.78 12.35 20.39
N ASN A 13 -5.19 11.74 21.51
CA ASN A 13 -6.54 11.25 21.69
C ASN A 13 -7.57 12.39 21.69
N LEU A 14 -7.31 13.48 22.42
CA LEU A 14 -8.19 14.65 22.44
C LEU A 14 -8.36 15.25 21.04
N LEU A 15 -7.27 15.42 20.30
CA LEU A 15 -7.32 15.93 18.92
C LEU A 15 -8.08 14.98 18.01
N THR A 16 -7.90 13.67 18.16
CA THR A 16 -8.56 12.65 17.34
C THR A 16 -10.07 12.67 17.56
N GLU A 17 -10.52 12.63 18.82
CA GLU A 17 -11.94 12.69 19.15
C GLU A 17 -12.57 14.03 18.75
N SER A 18 -11.85 15.14 18.94
CA SER A 18 -12.30 16.46 18.48
C SER A 18 -12.47 16.52 16.96
N CYS A 19 -11.57 15.86 16.21
CA CYS A 19 -11.66 15.76 14.75
C CYS A 19 -12.80 14.83 14.29
N ARG A 20 -13.14 13.79 15.06
CA ARG A 20 -14.31 12.94 14.79
C ARG A 20 -15.60 13.73 15.00
N ALA A 21 -15.72 14.42 16.13
CA ALA A 21 -16.91 15.15 16.54
C ALA A 21 -17.19 16.40 15.68
N HIS A 22 -16.16 17.18 15.33
CA HIS A 22 -16.34 18.48 14.68
C HIS A 22 -15.62 18.58 13.33
N ARG A 23 -16.42 18.76 12.26
CA ARG A 23 -15.93 18.92 10.88
C ARG A 23 -14.97 20.10 10.72
N GLU A 24 -15.30 21.25 11.31
CA GLU A 24 -14.49 22.47 11.21
C GLU A 24 -13.13 22.30 11.88
N THR A 25 -13.12 21.70 13.09
CA THR A 25 -11.89 21.36 13.82
C THR A 25 -11.00 20.43 13.01
N ARG A 26 -11.58 19.37 12.42
CA ARG A 26 -10.86 18.46 11.53
C ARG A 26 -10.29 19.17 10.31
N HIS A 27 -11.05 20.07 9.69
CA HIS A 27 -10.58 20.83 8.52
C HIS A 27 -9.42 21.77 8.89
N TYR A 28 -9.53 22.48 10.00
CA TYR A 28 -8.48 23.35 10.53
C TYR A 28 -7.21 22.56 10.84
N ILE A 29 -7.31 21.49 11.62
CA ILE A 29 -6.15 20.66 11.99
C ILE A 29 -5.54 20.01 10.75
N ARG A 30 -6.36 19.53 9.80
CA ARG A 30 -5.87 18.97 8.53
C ARG A 30 -5.03 19.99 7.76
N LYS A 31 -5.46 21.26 7.69
CA LYS A 31 -4.70 22.32 7.01
C LYS A 31 -3.31 22.53 7.61
N HIS A 32 -3.16 22.36 8.93
CA HIS A 32 -1.89 22.53 9.62
C HIS A 32 -1.00 21.27 9.64
N ILE A 33 -1.60 20.08 9.79
CA ILE A 33 -0.85 18.82 9.91
C ILE A 33 -0.64 18.16 8.55
N LEU A 34 -1.64 18.14 7.68
CA LEU A 34 -1.63 17.46 6.38
C LEU A 34 -1.96 18.46 5.25
N PRO A 35 -1.11 19.48 5.02
CA PRO A 35 -1.28 20.36 3.88
C PRO A 35 -1.25 19.57 2.56
N PRO A 36 -1.85 20.10 1.47
CA PRO A 36 -1.75 19.49 0.14
C PRO A 36 -0.28 19.18 -0.21
N LEU A 37 -0.04 18.01 -0.79
CA LEU A 37 1.32 17.56 -1.10
C LEU A 37 1.84 18.33 -2.30
N THR A 38 2.97 19.02 -2.16
CA THR A 38 3.65 19.71 -3.28
C THR A 38 4.94 19.00 -3.65
N ASP A 39 5.64 18.44 -2.67
CA ASP A 39 6.87 17.70 -2.83
C ASP A 39 6.70 16.25 -2.33
N VAL A 40 7.03 15.31 -3.22
CA VAL A 40 6.97 13.86 -3.01
C VAL A 40 8.30 13.18 -3.37
N SER A 41 9.40 13.93 -3.37
CA SER A 41 10.75 13.39 -3.59
C SER A 41 11.28 12.61 -2.37
N HIS A 42 10.93 13.05 -1.17
CA HIS A 42 11.36 12.47 0.09
C HIS A 42 10.31 11.55 0.70
N ARG A 43 10.75 10.62 1.56
CA ARG A 43 9.81 9.73 2.26
C ARG A 43 8.91 10.53 3.21
N PRO A 44 7.66 10.10 3.46
CA PRO A 44 6.74 10.84 4.32
C PRO A 44 7.25 11.04 5.76
N GLU A 45 8.02 10.09 6.29
CA GLU A 45 8.67 10.17 7.61
C GLU A 45 9.97 10.99 7.63
N GLU A 46 10.50 11.38 6.48
CA GLU A 46 11.69 12.24 6.37
C GLU A 46 11.27 13.72 6.52
N GLY A 47 12.07 14.50 7.25
CA GLY A 47 11.83 15.92 7.48
C GLY A 47 11.42 16.32 8.90
N SER A 48 11.29 17.63 9.09
CA SER A 48 11.10 18.28 10.40
C SER A 48 9.67 18.72 10.68
N THR A 49 8.77 18.59 9.70
CA THR A 49 7.35 18.98 9.80
C THR A 49 6.59 18.15 10.83
N VAL A 50 5.46 18.68 11.32
CA VAL A 50 4.58 17.93 12.24
C VAL A 50 4.08 16.63 11.59
N LYS A 51 3.73 16.67 10.29
CA LYS A 51 3.41 15.48 9.48
C LYS A 51 4.49 14.42 9.61
N SER A 52 5.72 14.74 9.22
CA SER A 52 6.82 13.77 9.17
C SER A 52 7.13 13.19 10.54
N ARG A 53 7.05 14.01 11.60
CA ARG A 53 7.21 13.54 12.99
C ARG A 53 6.11 12.58 13.42
N LEU A 54 4.84 12.85 13.08
CA LEU A 54 3.73 11.95 13.39
C LEU A 54 3.83 10.64 12.61
N ILE A 55 4.21 10.68 11.34
CA ILE A 55 4.39 9.47 10.52
C ILE A 55 5.52 8.61 11.12
N ARG A 56 6.62 9.23 11.57
CA ARG A 56 7.69 8.51 12.27
C ARG A 56 7.24 7.87 13.59
N LEU A 57 6.23 8.43 14.27
CA LEU A 57 5.64 7.81 15.44
C LEU A 57 4.81 6.56 15.11
N MET A 58 4.30 6.42 13.88
CA MET A 58 3.54 5.23 13.45
C MET A 58 4.39 3.95 13.41
N THR A 59 5.71 4.09 13.39
CA THR A 59 6.67 2.98 13.44
C THR A 59 7.44 2.94 14.77
N HIS A 60 6.96 3.62 15.80
CA HIS A 60 7.56 3.59 17.14
C HIS A 60 7.34 2.23 17.82
N LEU A 61 8.22 1.86 18.75
CA LEU A 61 8.18 0.57 19.47
C LEU A 61 6.99 0.48 20.44
N ASP A 62 6.60 1.60 21.04
CA ASP A 62 5.41 1.69 21.89
C ASP A 62 4.14 1.61 21.04
N THR A 63 3.35 0.56 21.25
CA THR A 63 2.13 0.25 20.49
C THR A 63 1.04 1.30 20.66
N ASP A 64 0.89 1.86 21.86
CA ASP A 64 -0.15 2.85 22.13
C ASP A 64 0.15 4.15 21.40
N LEU A 65 1.40 4.63 21.49
CA LEU A 65 1.82 5.84 20.80
C LEU A 65 1.73 5.69 19.28
N LYS A 66 2.15 4.53 18.75
CA LYS A 66 2.00 4.16 17.35
C LYS A 66 0.53 4.21 16.91
N HIS A 67 -0.37 3.62 17.68
CA HIS A 67 -1.80 3.59 17.36
C HIS A 67 -2.44 4.97 17.44
N CYS A 68 -2.14 5.77 18.47
CA CYS A 68 -2.66 7.14 18.59
C CYS A 68 -2.20 8.04 17.44
N ALA A 69 -0.92 7.96 17.04
CA ALA A 69 -0.40 8.75 15.93
C ALA A 69 -1.05 8.36 14.60
N ALA A 70 -1.16 7.06 14.35
CA ALA A 70 -1.77 6.52 13.13
C ALA A 70 -3.28 6.84 13.08
N ASP A 71 -3.99 6.76 14.20
CA ASP A 71 -5.43 7.05 14.28
C ASP A 71 -5.74 8.52 13.99
N LEU A 72 -4.97 9.45 14.55
CA LEU A 72 -5.11 10.88 14.27
C LEU A 72 -4.99 11.16 12.76
N ILE A 73 -3.94 10.65 12.11
CA ILE A 73 -3.74 10.86 10.67
C ILE A 73 -4.88 10.21 9.86
N PHE A 74 -5.35 9.03 10.27
CA PHE A 74 -6.44 8.32 9.61
C PHE A 74 -7.75 9.11 9.67
N VAL A 75 -8.12 9.65 10.84
CA VAL A 75 -9.28 10.54 11.01
C VAL A 75 -9.13 11.83 10.20
N LEU A 76 -7.95 12.44 10.18
CA LEU A 76 -7.70 13.62 9.33
C LEU A 76 -7.84 13.31 7.84
N CYS A 77 -7.63 12.06 7.43
CA CYS A 77 -7.85 11.58 6.06
C CYS A 77 -9.30 11.17 5.77
N LYS A 78 -10.23 11.40 6.71
CA LYS A 78 -11.63 10.93 6.68
C LYS A 78 -11.71 9.41 6.53
N GLU A 79 -10.79 8.68 7.16
CA GLU A 79 -10.83 7.22 7.24
C GLU A 79 -10.85 6.52 5.86
N ASN A 80 -10.19 7.13 4.88
CA ASN A 80 -10.21 6.70 3.47
C ASN A 80 -8.77 6.39 2.99
N ARG A 81 -8.65 5.74 1.83
CA ARG A 81 -7.43 5.45 1.06
C ARG A 81 -6.45 6.63 0.93
N ARG A 82 -6.92 7.88 1.04
CA ARG A 82 -6.05 9.07 1.14
C ARG A 82 -5.01 8.97 2.25
N PHE A 83 -5.28 8.19 3.28
CA PHE A 83 -4.30 7.86 4.33
C PHE A 83 -2.97 7.38 3.74
N VAL A 84 -3.01 6.42 2.81
CA VAL A 84 -1.82 5.85 2.16
C VAL A 84 -1.06 6.90 1.36
N LYS A 85 -1.75 7.83 0.70
CA LYS A 85 -1.12 8.95 -0.03
C LYS A 85 -0.22 9.79 0.89
N TYR A 86 -0.65 10.04 2.13
CA TYR A 86 0.09 10.90 3.05
C TYR A 86 1.16 10.17 3.85
N THR A 87 1.01 8.87 4.10
CA THR A 87 1.89 8.09 4.98
C THR A 87 2.82 7.14 4.24
N GLY A 88 2.48 6.73 3.01
CA GLY A 88 3.04 5.54 2.38
C GLY A 88 2.44 4.26 2.99
N TYR A 89 2.31 3.21 2.19
CA TYR A 89 1.72 1.93 2.63
C TYR A 89 2.61 1.25 3.66
N GLY A 90 3.94 1.38 3.58
CA GLY A 90 4.86 0.80 4.57
C GLY A 90 4.56 1.27 6.00
N ASN A 91 4.40 2.58 6.20
CA ASN A 91 4.04 3.15 7.49
C ASN A 91 2.58 2.84 7.88
N ALA A 92 1.67 2.83 6.90
CA ALA A 92 0.24 2.56 7.11
C ALA A 92 -0.09 1.09 7.41
N ALA A 93 0.71 0.16 6.93
CA ALA A 93 0.40 -1.27 6.92
C ALA A 93 0.03 -1.79 8.32
N GLY A 94 0.74 -1.34 9.36
CA GLY A 94 0.44 -1.72 10.73
C GLY A 94 -0.96 -1.33 11.20
N LEU A 95 -1.45 -0.14 10.83
CA LEU A 95 -2.81 0.30 11.16
C LEU A 95 -3.85 -0.36 10.26
N LEU A 96 -3.55 -0.50 8.96
CA LEU A 96 -4.45 -1.15 8.02
C LEU A 96 -4.65 -2.63 8.37
N ALA A 97 -3.61 -3.30 8.88
CA ALA A 97 -3.67 -4.66 9.40
C ALA A 97 -4.63 -4.78 10.57
N THR A 98 -4.46 -3.94 11.60
CA THR A 98 -5.30 -4.00 12.81
C THR A 98 -6.77 -3.64 12.54
N ARG A 99 -7.04 -2.90 11.46
CA ARG A 99 -8.41 -2.55 11.01
C ARG A 99 -9.00 -3.49 9.96
N GLY A 100 -8.27 -4.51 9.52
CA GLY A 100 -8.73 -5.43 8.45
C GLY A 100 -8.82 -4.78 7.07
N LEU A 101 -8.07 -3.71 6.81
CA LEU A 101 -8.09 -2.92 5.58
C LEU A 101 -6.91 -3.21 4.62
N LEU A 102 -6.11 -4.24 4.87
CA LEU A 102 -4.92 -4.58 4.06
C LEU A 102 -5.26 -5.06 2.64
N GLY A 103 -6.37 -5.77 2.47
CA GLY A 103 -6.58 -6.60 1.28
C GLY A 103 -7.13 -5.90 0.04
N GLY A 104 -7.21 -4.56 0.01
CA GLY A 104 -7.81 -3.83 -1.13
C GLY A 104 -9.28 -4.16 -1.41
N GLN A 105 -9.88 -5.08 -0.65
CA GLN A 105 -11.26 -5.52 -0.79
C GLN A 105 -12.15 -4.33 -0.46
N GLY A 106 -12.78 -3.80 -1.50
CA GLY A 106 -13.61 -2.60 -1.42
C GLY A 106 -14.61 -2.73 -0.29
N SER A 107 -14.72 -1.67 0.52
CA SER A 107 -15.97 -1.26 1.17
C SER A 107 -16.87 -2.41 1.64
N ARG A 108 -16.35 -3.36 2.43
CA ARG A 108 -17.19 -4.36 3.11
C ARG A 108 -17.29 -4.14 4.62
N THR A 109 -17.06 -2.92 5.09
CA THR A 109 -17.49 -2.40 6.40
C THR A 109 -17.47 -0.85 6.41
N SER A 110 -18.13 -0.20 5.46
CA SER A 110 -18.56 1.20 5.66
C SER A 110 -19.79 1.23 6.57
N SER A 111 -19.65 0.63 7.75
CA SER A 111 -20.59 0.72 8.86
C SER A 111 -19.86 1.32 10.06
N SER A 112 -18.99 2.32 9.82
CA SER A 112 -18.71 3.31 10.86
C SER A 112 -19.69 4.47 10.63
N ASP A 113 -20.46 4.80 11.67
CA ASP A 113 -21.38 5.96 11.78
C ASP A 113 -20.70 7.33 11.55
N ALA A 114 -19.50 7.36 10.98
CA ALA A 114 -18.70 8.56 10.82
C ALA A 114 -19.17 9.35 9.60
N GLN A 115 -19.93 10.43 9.84
CA GLN A 115 -20.42 11.36 8.84
C GLN A 115 -19.28 12.13 8.16
N TYR A 116 -18.66 11.53 7.16
CA TYR A 116 -17.64 12.17 6.34
C TYR A 116 -18.22 12.58 4.98
N SER A 117 -18.12 13.87 4.64
CA SER A 117 -18.44 14.36 3.29
C SER A 117 -17.49 13.74 2.25
N SER A 118 -18.05 13.22 1.17
CA SER A 118 -17.36 12.42 0.14
C SER A 118 -16.29 13.19 -0.64
N ASP A 119 -16.39 14.51 -0.76
CA ASP A 119 -15.87 15.15 -1.98
C ASP A 119 -14.88 16.29 -1.71
N SER A 120 -13.61 15.95 -1.50
CA SER A 120 -12.56 16.97 -1.54
C SER A 120 -11.33 16.35 -2.17
N ASP A 121 -11.17 16.64 -3.45
CA ASP A 121 -9.90 16.47 -4.13
C ASP A 121 -8.85 17.36 -3.44
N SER A 122 -7.75 16.75 -3.07
CA SER A 122 -6.64 17.40 -2.38
C SER A 122 -5.35 17.28 -3.17
N ASP A 123 -5.45 16.75 -4.39
CA ASP A 123 -4.34 16.59 -5.31
C ASP A 123 -4.02 17.98 -5.86
N THR A 124 -2.78 18.41 -5.62
CA THR A 124 -2.21 19.60 -6.24
C THR A 124 -1.85 19.28 -7.69
N GLU A 125 -1.62 20.32 -8.50
CA GLU A 125 -1.22 20.11 -9.89
C GLU A 125 0.15 19.40 -9.98
N GLU A 126 1.06 19.74 -9.08
CA GLU A 126 2.37 19.09 -8.97
C GLU A 126 2.24 17.61 -8.62
N TYR A 127 1.33 17.26 -7.70
CA TYR A 127 1.09 15.87 -7.31
C TYR A 127 0.49 15.05 -8.47
N ARG A 128 -0.44 15.63 -9.24
CA ARG A 128 -1.09 14.93 -10.37
C ARG A 128 -0.09 14.53 -11.45
N GLN A 129 0.90 15.36 -11.73
CA GLN A 129 1.92 15.10 -12.75
C GLN A 129 2.82 13.91 -12.43
N VAL A 130 3.03 13.64 -11.13
CA VAL A 130 3.95 12.58 -10.67
C VAL A 130 3.24 11.39 -10.04
N LYS A 131 1.91 11.44 -9.91
CA LYS A 131 1.09 10.44 -9.22
C LYS A 131 1.39 9.01 -9.66
N ASP A 132 1.56 8.79 -10.96
CA ASP A 132 1.81 7.47 -11.55
C ASP A 132 3.23 6.95 -11.28
N ARG A 133 4.16 7.83 -10.89
CA ARG A 133 5.56 7.50 -10.57
C ARG A 133 5.81 7.34 -9.07
N ILE A 134 4.80 7.59 -8.23
CA ILE A 134 4.93 7.45 -6.77
C ILE A 134 4.83 5.97 -6.41
N ASN A 135 5.85 5.46 -5.73
CA ASN A 135 5.78 4.12 -5.16
C ASN A 135 4.79 4.15 -3.97
N PRO A 136 3.69 3.36 -4.00
CA PRO A 136 2.68 3.38 -2.95
C PRO A 136 3.21 2.88 -1.60
N VAL A 137 4.26 2.06 -1.59
CA VAL A 137 4.89 1.55 -0.37
C VAL A 137 5.68 2.65 0.33
N THR A 138 6.55 3.32 -0.41
CA THR A 138 7.46 4.33 0.16
C THR A 138 6.85 5.73 0.21
N GLY A 139 5.78 5.99 -0.53
CA GLY A 139 5.09 7.28 -0.58
C GLY A 139 5.91 8.40 -1.24
N ARG A 140 6.95 8.03 -2.01
CA ARG A 140 7.81 8.96 -2.75
C ARG A 140 7.94 8.55 -4.21
N VAL A 141 8.39 9.48 -5.04
CA VAL A 141 8.87 9.19 -6.39
C VAL A 141 10.25 8.54 -6.27
N GLU A 142 10.38 7.35 -6.84
CA GLU A 142 11.66 6.64 -6.87
C GLU A 142 12.40 6.98 -8.16
N ALA A 143 13.73 6.98 -8.10
CA ALA A 143 14.53 7.06 -9.31
C ALA A 143 14.25 5.80 -10.15
N GLU A 144 14.09 5.99 -11.45
CA GLU A 144 14.05 4.87 -12.39
C GLU A 144 15.35 4.08 -12.24
N HIS A 145 15.23 2.82 -11.83
CA HIS A 145 16.35 1.90 -11.81
C HIS A 145 16.55 1.39 -13.23
N SER A 146 17.80 1.30 -13.67
CA SER A 146 18.14 0.61 -14.92
C SER A 146 17.64 -0.83 -14.85
N ASP A 147 17.21 -1.37 -15.99
CA ASP A 147 16.76 -2.76 -16.06
C ASP A 147 17.92 -3.67 -15.65
N PRO A 148 17.78 -4.52 -14.62
CA PRO A 148 18.84 -5.43 -14.20
C PRO A 148 19.28 -6.41 -15.31
N MET A 149 18.48 -6.58 -16.36
CA MET A 149 18.77 -7.43 -17.52
C MET A 149 19.38 -6.64 -18.70
N GLU A 150 19.59 -5.33 -18.55
CA GLU A 150 20.20 -4.49 -19.59
C GLU A 150 21.66 -4.89 -19.83
N GLY A 151 22.00 -5.21 -21.08
CA GLY A 151 23.36 -5.63 -21.46
C GLY A 151 23.65 -7.13 -21.29
N MET A 152 22.72 -7.93 -20.76
CA MET A 152 22.84 -9.40 -20.74
C MET A 152 22.48 -10.01 -22.09
N THR A 153 23.24 -11.01 -22.51
CA THR A 153 22.92 -11.87 -23.66
C THR A 153 21.75 -12.80 -23.35
N GLU A 154 21.08 -13.32 -24.37
CA GLU A 154 19.92 -14.19 -24.16
C GLU A 154 20.27 -15.47 -23.39
N GLU A 155 21.47 -16.01 -23.59
CA GLU A 155 21.99 -17.16 -22.84
C GLU A 155 22.16 -16.84 -21.35
N GLU A 156 22.76 -15.69 -21.02
CA GLU A 156 22.90 -15.23 -19.63
C GLU A 156 21.55 -14.98 -18.97
N LYS A 157 20.56 -14.46 -19.71
CA LYS A 157 19.21 -14.28 -19.20
C LYS A 157 18.55 -15.62 -18.86
N GLU A 158 18.74 -16.64 -19.70
CA GLU A 158 18.20 -17.97 -19.47
C GLU A 158 18.88 -18.65 -18.26
N GLU A 159 20.19 -18.48 -18.08
CA GLU A 159 20.91 -18.97 -16.90
C GLU A 159 20.40 -18.33 -15.60
N GLU A 160 20.22 -17.00 -15.57
CA GLU A 160 19.70 -16.32 -14.38
C GLU A 160 18.24 -16.71 -14.10
N ALA A 161 17.43 -16.94 -15.14
CA ALA A 161 16.07 -17.49 -14.99
C ALA A 161 16.07 -18.89 -14.36
N ARG A 162 16.98 -19.79 -14.80
CA ARG A 162 17.15 -21.12 -14.18
C ARG A 162 17.58 -20.99 -12.72
N ARG A 163 18.49 -20.07 -12.42
CA ARG A 163 18.96 -19.80 -11.07
C ARG A 163 17.82 -19.31 -10.16
N LEU A 164 16.97 -18.40 -10.64
CA LEU A 164 15.80 -17.90 -9.93
C LEU A 164 14.79 -19.02 -9.63
N ILE A 165 14.51 -19.90 -10.59
CA ILE A 165 13.63 -21.07 -10.38
C ILE A 165 14.21 -21.98 -9.28
N MET A 166 15.52 -22.22 -9.29
CA MET A 166 16.17 -23.04 -8.27
C MET A 166 16.09 -22.38 -6.87
N LEU A 167 16.24 -21.05 -6.79
CA LEU A 167 16.06 -20.28 -5.56
C LEU A 167 14.63 -20.38 -5.03
N PHE A 168 13.62 -20.27 -5.89
CA PHE A 168 12.21 -20.44 -5.50
C PHE A 168 11.92 -21.84 -4.99
N ASN A 169 12.41 -22.88 -5.66
CA ASN A 169 12.22 -24.27 -5.22
C ASN A 169 12.89 -24.52 -3.85
N LYS A 170 14.11 -24.02 -3.67
CA LYS A 170 14.81 -24.11 -2.38
C LYS A 170 14.06 -23.38 -1.27
N LEU A 171 13.43 -22.25 -1.60
CA LEU A 171 12.60 -21.51 -0.65
C LEU A 171 11.32 -22.28 -0.31
N SER A 172 10.66 -22.90 -1.29
CA SER A 172 9.45 -23.70 -1.04
C SER A 172 9.67 -24.91 -0.14
N ASP A 173 10.91 -25.43 -0.06
CA ASP A 173 11.29 -26.49 0.87
C ASP A 173 11.53 -25.98 2.31
N SER A 174 11.50 -24.66 2.51
CA SER A 174 11.68 -23.99 3.81
C SER A 174 10.33 -23.63 4.45
N ILE A 175 10.36 -23.03 5.65
CA ILE A 175 9.14 -22.55 6.35
C ILE A 175 8.40 -21.45 5.56
N ILE A 176 9.09 -20.76 4.65
CA ILE A 176 8.55 -19.64 3.87
C ILE A 176 8.12 -20.14 2.50
N GLN A 177 6.82 -20.09 2.20
CA GLN A 177 6.30 -20.49 0.89
C GLN A 177 6.19 -19.28 -0.06
N PRO A 178 6.75 -19.34 -1.27
CA PRO A 178 6.58 -18.28 -2.26
C PRO A 178 5.13 -18.23 -2.78
N MET A 179 4.57 -17.03 -2.83
CA MET A 179 3.20 -16.75 -3.27
C MET A 179 3.23 -15.88 -4.54
N GLY A 180 2.27 -16.10 -5.44
CA GLY A 180 1.95 -15.23 -6.56
C GLY A 180 0.50 -14.79 -6.53
N VAL A 181 0.10 -14.00 -7.52
CA VAL A 181 -1.26 -13.48 -7.70
C VAL A 181 -1.83 -14.14 -8.95
N ASP A 182 -2.97 -14.82 -8.83
CA ASP A 182 -3.67 -15.40 -9.98
C ASP A 182 -4.42 -14.31 -10.80
N SER A 183 -5.02 -14.72 -11.91
CA SER A 183 -5.82 -13.83 -12.78
C SER A 183 -7.03 -13.21 -12.07
N GLU A 184 -7.48 -13.79 -10.95
CA GLU A 184 -8.57 -13.26 -10.11
C GLU A 184 -8.06 -12.28 -9.03
N GLY A 185 -6.75 -12.03 -8.95
CA GLY A 185 -6.14 -11.16 -7.96
C GLY A 185 -5.97 -11.82 -6.59
N LYS A 186 -6.12 -13.13 -6.49
CA LYS A 186 -6.00 -13.89 -5.24
C LYS A 186 -4.58 -14.42 -5.06
N LEU A 187 -4.13 -14.40 -3.81
CA LEU A 187 -2.83 -14.94 -3.43
C LEU A 187 -2.89 -16.48 -3.46
N VAL A 188 -2.07 -17.07 -4.31
CA VAL A 188 -1.90 -18.52 -4.49
C VAL A 188 -0.41 -18.87 -4.43
N SER A 189 -0.06 -20.12 -4.16
CA SER A 189 1.35 -20.54 -4.19
C SER A 189 1.91 -20.45 -5.61
N VAL A 190 3.21 -20.13 -5.75
CA VAL A 190 3.85 -20.05 -7.09
C VAL A 190 3.76 -21.39 -7.83
N SER A 191 3.79 -22.52 -7.12
CA SER A 191 3.54 -23.84 -7.70
C SER A 191 2.15 -23.97 -8.31
N GLY A 192 1.12 -23.43 -7.64
CA GLY A 192 -0.26 -23.42 -8.14
C GLY A 192 -0.47 -22.51 -9.36
N LEU A 193 0.34 -21.45 -9.54
CA LEU A 193 0.30 -20.66 -10.77
C LEU A 193 0.78 -21.44 -11.99
N ARG A 194 1.85 -22.24 -11.84
CA ARG A 194 2.41 -23.03 -12.95
C ARG A 194 1.40 -24.04 -13.50
N GLU A 195 0.63 -24.65 -12.61
CA GLU A 195 -0.41 -25.61 -13.00
C GLU A 195 -1.55 -24.95 -13.78
N ASN A 196 -1.93 -23.71 -13.41
CA ASN A 196 -2.98 -22.96 -14.11
C ASN A 196 -2.52 -22.46 -15.50
N SER A 197 -1.28 -21.98 -15.64
CA SER A 197 -0.75 -21.58 -16.96
C SER A 197 -0.71 -22.73 -17.98
N LEU A 198 -0.50 -23.97 -17.52
CA LEU A 198 -0.51 -25.15 -18.40
C LEU A 198 -1.91 -25.55 -18.87
N THR A 199 -2.96 -24.99 -18.28
CA THR A 199 -4.36 -25.28 -18.66
C THR A 199 -4.94 -24.26 -19.66
N GLU A 200 -4.30 -23.11 -19.86
CA GLU A 200 -4.75 -22.11 -20.84
C GLU A 200 -4.24 -22.39 -22.26
N ASP A 201 -3.06 -23.02 -22.42
CA ASP A 201 -2.50 -23.36 -23.74
C ASP A 201 -3.11 -24.62 -24.39
N GLY A 202 -4.07 -25.28 -23.74
CA GLY A 202 -4.67 -26.54 -24.20
C GLY A 202 -6.06 -26.42 -24.84
N ARG A 203 -6.60 -25.20 -25.05
CA ARG A 203 -8.00 -25.00 -25.47
C ARG A 203 -8.24 -24.41 -26.86
N SER A 204 -7.21 -24.18 -27.65
CA SER A 204 -7.36 -23.76 -29.05
C SER A 204 -6.64 -24.71 -29.99
N GLU A 205 -7.27 -25.85 -30.29
CA GLU A 205 -7.17 -26.58 -31.57
C GLU A 205 -7.93 -27.91 -31.46
N SER A 206 -9.23 -27.87 -31.71
CA SER A 206 -9.94 -29.00 -32.32
C SER A 206 -10.95 -28.40 -33.28
N GLU A 207 -10.47 -28.08 -34.47
CA GLU A 207 -11.28 -27.68 -35.60
C GLU A 207 -12.32 -28.76 -35.91
N ASN A 208 -13.55 -28.28 -36.15
CA ASN A 208 -14.62 -29.05 -36.75
C ASN A 208 -14.18 -29.49 -38.15
N ASP A 209 -14.04 -30.79 -38.37
CA ASP A 209 -14.15 -31.38 -39.70
C ASP A 209 -14.91 -32.69 -39.62
N ALA A 210 -16.18 -32.64 -40.04
CA ALA A 210 -16.94 -33.78 -40.50
C ALA A 210 -17.97 -33.27 -41.52
N GLU A 211 -17.41 -32.96 -42.69
CA GLU A 211 -17.91 -33.19 -44.06
C GLU A 211 -19.43 -33.27 -44.30
N ALA A 212 -19.87 -32.39 -45.18
CA ALA A 212 -21.09 -32.48 -45.96
C ALA A 212 -20.85 -33.30 -47.25
N GLU A 213 -21.94 -33.91 -47.73
CA GLU A 213 -22.17 -34.54 -49.05
C GLU A 213 -21.53 -35.94 -49.21
N GLU A 214 -22.24 -37.01 -49.56
CA GLU A 214 -23.44 -37.20 -50.39
C GLU A 214 -24.19 -38.50 -49.98
#